data_AF-A0A353Z4E0-F1
#
_entry.id   AF-A0A353Z4E0-F1
#
_cell.length_a   1.000
_cell.length_b   1.000
_cell.length_c   1.000
_cell.angle_alpha   90.00
_cell.angle_beta   90.00
_cell.angle_gamma   90.00
#
_symmetry.space_group_name_H-M   'P 1'
#
loop_
_entity.id
_entity.type
_entity.pdbx_description
1 polymer ?
#
loop_
_entity_poly.entity_id
_entity_poly.type
_entity_poly.pdbx_seq_one_letter_code
_entity_poly.pdbx_strand_id
1 'polypeptide(L)'
;MKNLFFPSLAALFLLGACGPDQETVNKMADEMCEAMALITDDPMSLMDAATKMGEIMDKTDEYGNITEEQLIAAMEERCPDGASRFKDLSE
;
A
#
# COMPACT_ATOMS: atom_id res chain seq x y z
N MET A 1 41.15 -14.16 -8.01
CA MET A 1 40.70 -12.79 -8.35
C MET A 1 39.36 -12.54 -7.65
N LYS A 2 39.30 -11.47 -6.84
CA LYS A 2 38.12 -10.66 -6.47
C LYS A 2 36.97 -11.39 -5.75
N ASN A 3 36.97 -11.43 -4.42
CA ASN A 3 36.31 -10.45 -3.53
C ASN A 3 34.92 -10.00 -3.99
N LEU A 4 33.92 -10.29 -3.15
CA LEU A 4 32.73 -9.49 -2.74
C LEU A 4 31.76 -10.50 -2.11
N PHE A 5 31.88 -10.86 -0.82
CA PHE A 5 31.37 -10.05 0.29
C PHE A 5 30.17 -9.19 -0.14
N PHE A 6 28.99 -9.82 -0.20
CA PHE A 6 27.71 -9.16 0.01
C PHE A 6 27.01 -9.75 1.24
N PRO A 7 27.50 -9.48 2.47
CA PRO A 7 26.64 -9.55 3.64
C PRO A 7 26.11 -8.14 3.86
N SER A 8 24.93 -7.79 3.34
CA SER A 8 24.10 -6.66 3.79
C SER A 8 23.07 -6.30 2.73
N LEU A 9 21.92 -6.97 2.75
CA LEU A 9 20.65 -6.38 2.28
C LEU A 9 19.41 -7.09 2.85
N ALA A 10 19.58 -7.93 3.87
CA ALA A 10 18.50 -8.51 4.67
C ALA A 10 18.50 -8.01 6.13
N ALA A 11 19.37 -7.03 6.45
CA ALA A 11 19.62 -6.55 7.81
C ALA A 11 19.04 -5.15 8.08
N LEU A 12 18.00 -4.74 7.35
CA LEU A 12 17.32 -3.46 7.55
C LEU A 12 15.91 -3.56 8.14
N PHE A 13 15.43 -4.78 8.47
CA PHE A 13 14.14 -5.00 9.14
C PHE A 13 14.24 -5.12 10.68
N LEU A 14 15.33 -4.65 11.27
CA LEU A 14 15.48 -4.55 12.73
C LEU A 14 15.43 -3.09 13.20
N LEU A 15 14.45 -2.34 12.72
CA LEU A 15 14.04 -1.09 13.36
C LEU A 15 12.65 -1.29 13.96
N GLY A 16 12.64 -1.83 15.18
CA GLY A 16 11.55 -1.59 16.11
C GLY A 16 11.49 -0.09 16.41
N ALA A 17 10.64 0.63 15.69
CA ALA A 17 10.31 2.02 15.93
C ALA A 17 8.85 2.27 15.52
N CYS A 18 7.98 2.41 16.52
CA CYS A 18 6.63 2.99 16.52
C CYS A 18 5.99 3.28 15.15
N GLY A 19 5.67 2.25 14.37
CA GLY A 19 4.85 2.33 13.17
C GLY A 19 3.80 1.22 13.19
N PRO A 20 2.75 1.32 12.36
CA PRO A 20 1.82 0.22 12.17
C PRO A 20 2.61 -1.04 11.77
N ASP A 21 2.23 -2.17 12.33
CA ASP A 21 2.85 -3.45 12.01
C ASP A 21 2.64 -3.79 10.53
N GLN A 22 3.58 -4.53 9.96
CA GLN A 22 3.56 -4.86 8.53
C GLN A 22 2.28 -5.62 8.13
N GLU A 23 1.68 -6.38 9.05
CA GLU A 23 0.41 -7.07 8.80
C GLU A 23 -0.73 -6.07 8.63
N THR A 24 -0.81 -5.04 9.48
CA THR A 24 -1.74 -3.92 9.34
C THR A 24 -1.53 -3.14 8.04
N VAL A 25 -0.28 -2.87 7.65
CA VAL A 25 0.05 -2.23 6.36
C VAL A 25 -0.43 -3.08 5.19
N ASN A 26 -0.15 -4.38 5.25
CA ASN A 26 -0.55 -5.32 4.20
C ASN A 26 -2.07 -5.45 4.10
N LYS A 27 -2.76 -5.41 5.24
CA LYS A 27 -4.23 -5.48 5.28
C LYS A 27 -4.86 -4.24 4.64
N MET A 28 -4.37 -3.05 4.98
CA MET A 28 -4.83 -1.82 4.33
C MET A 28 -4.54 -1.86 2.82
N ALA A 29 -3.36 -2.35 2.42
CA ALA A 29 -3.01 -2.52 1.02
C ALA A 29 -3.94 -3.51 0.30
N ASP A 30 -4.29 -4.64 0.90
CA ASP A 30 -5.24 -5.59 0.32
C ASP A 30 -6.62 -4.97 0.09
N GLU A 31 -7.14 -4.24 1.08
CA GLU A 31 -8.44 -3.55 0.94
C GLU A 31 -8.37 -2.44 -0.12
N MET A 32 -7.24 -1.73 -0.22
CA MET A 32 -6.99 -0.79 -1.33
C MET A 32 -6.96 -1.48 -2.68
N CYS A 33 -6.26 -2.61 -2.80
CA CYS A 33 -6.20 -3.39 -4.02
C CYS A 33 -7.59 -3.82 -4.47
N GLU A 34 -8.43 -4.27 -3.55
CA GLU A 34 -9.83 -4.63 -3.83
C GLU A 34 -10.64 -3.43 -4.30
N ALA A 35 -10.48 -2.26 -3.68
CA ALA A 35 -11.14 -1.04 -4.13
C ALA A 35 -10.71 -0.64 -5.55
N MET A 36 -9.42 -0.75 -5.88
CA MET A 36 -8.88 -0.42 -7.20
C MET A 36 -9.28 -1.43 -8.28
N ALA A 37 -9.53 -2.68 -7.90
CA ALA A 37 -10.02 -3.71 -8.80
C ALA A 37 -11.46 -3.45 -9.28
N LEU A 38 -12.25 -2.69 -8.51
CA LEU A 38 -13.62 -2.30 -8.88
C LEU A 38 -13.66 -1.18 -9.92
N ILE A 39 -12.54 -0.51 -10.18
CA ILE A 39 -12.45 0.54 -11.20
C ILE A 39 -12.63 -0.10 -12.58
N THR A 40 -13.68 0.35 -13.26
CA THR A 40 -13.94 0.10 -14.68
C THR A 40 -13.86 1.44 -15.43
N ASP A 41 -14.09 1.43 -16.75
CA ASP A 41 -14.10 2.66 -17.56
C ASP A 41 -15.36 3.53 -17.34
N ASP A 42 -16.26 3.14 -16.42
CA ASP A 42 -17.44 3.94 -16.05
C ASP A 42 -17.09 4.97 -14.95
N PRO A 43 -17.42 6.27 -15.15
CA PRO A 43 -17.29 7.32 -14.14
C PRO A 43 -17.88 6.98 -12.76
N MET A 44 -18.97 6.22 -12.69
CA MET A 44 -19.54 5.79 -11.40
C MET A 44 -18.58 4.86 -10.64
N SER A 45 -17.89 3.98 -11.34
CA SER A 45 -16.92 3.07 -10.71
C SER A 45 -15.68 3.78 -10.18
N LEU A 46 -15.28 4.89 -10.80
CA LEU A 46 -14.21 5.76 -10.31
C LEU A 46 -14.63 6.48 -9.01
N MET A 47 -15.87 6.98 -8.95
CA MET A 47 -16.41 7.59 -7.72
C MET A 47 -16.57 6.57 -6.60
N ASP A 48 -17.04 5.36 -6.90
CA ASP A 48 -17.16 4.28 -5.92
C ASP A 48 -15.79 3.86 -5.37
N ALA A 49 -14.78 3.79 -6.24
CA ALA A 49 -13.41 3.50 -5.84
C ALA A 49 -12.83 4.61 -4.97
N ALA A 50 -12.98 5.88 -5.34
CA ALA A 50 -12.54 7.01 -4.52
C ALA A 50 -13.25 7.08 -3.16
N THR A 51 -14.55 6.72 -3.13
CA THR A 51 -15.31 6.64 -1.87
C THR A 51 -14.76 5.53 -0.98
N LYS A 52 -14.53 4.33 -1.54
CA LYS A 52 -13.90 3.22 -0.81
C LYS A 52 -12.48 3.54 -0.36
N MET A 53 -11.70 4.26 -1.17
CA MET A 53 -10.39 4.77 -0.77
C MET A 53 -10.49 5.64 0.48
N GLY A 54 -11.40 6.61 0.46
CA GLY A 54 -11.68 7.47 1.61
C GLY A 54 -12.08 6.67 2.84
N GLU A 55 -13.03 5.74 2.70
CA GLU A 55 -13.49 4.88 3.80
C GLU A 55 -12.35 4.07 4.42
N ILE A 56 -11.44 3.52 3.62
CA ILE A 56 -10.32 2.72 4.11
C ILE A 56 -9.24 3.63 4.74
N MET A 57 -8.97 4.80 4.18
CA MET A 57 -8.06 5.78 4.80
C MET A 57 -8.61 6.34 6.12
N ASP A 58 -9.92 6.47 6.25
CA ASP A 58 -10.59 6.96 7.46
C ASP A 58 -10.59 5.93 8.61
N LYS A 59 -10.33 4.65 8.34
CA LYS A 59 -10.14 3.59 9.35
C LYS A 59 -8.80 3.71 10.11
N THR A 60 -8.45 4.93 10.49
CA THR A 60 -7.26 5.28 11.29
C THR A 60 -7.20 4.54 12.62
N ASP A 61 -8.34 4.22 13.23
CA ASP A 61 -8.42 3.40 14.46
C ASP A 61 -8.01 1.93 14.24
N GLU A 62 -8.20 1.41 13.02
CA GLU A 62 -7.88 0.01 12.66
C GLU A 62 -6.45 -0.11 12.13
N TYR A 63 -6.03 0.85 11.31
CA TYR A 63 -4.73 0.77 10.65
C TYR A 63 -3.62 1.59 11.30
N GLY A 64 -3.97 2.48 12.22
CA GLY A 64 -3.02 3.46 12.77
C GLY A 64 -2.57 4.48 11.72
N ASN A 65 -1.43 5.11 11.98
CA ASN A 65 -0.83 6.09 11.07
C ASN A 65 0.04 5.39 10.02
N ILE A 66 -0.58 4.80 9.00
CA ILE A 66 0.12 4.34 7.80
C ILE A 66 0.42 5.54 6.92
N THR A 67 1.67 5.67 6.46
CA THR A 67 2.01 6.69 5.47
C THR A 67 1.61 6.22 4.06
N GLU A 68 1.29 7.17 3.18
CA GLU A 68 1.01 6.88 1.78
C GLU A 68 2.14 6.10 1.10
N GLU A 69 3.40 6.42 1.42
CA GLU A 69 4.58 5.69 0.91
C GLU A 69 4.60 4.22 1.35
N GLN A 70 4.24 3.92 2.61
CA GLN A 70 4.15 2.55 3.12
C GLN A 70 3.03 1.77 2.42
N LEU A 71 1.89 2.42 2.21
CA LEU A 71 0.75 1.85 1.52
C LEU A 71 1.08 1.55 0.06
N ILE A 72 1.65 2.51 -0.67
CA ILE A 72 2.06 2.35 -2.07
C ILE A 72 3.08 1.22 -2.21
N ALA A 73 4.10 1.17 -1.36
CA ALA A 73 5.10 0.10 -1.41
C ALA A 73 4.46 -1.29 -1.20
N ALA A 74 3.54 -1.41 -0.24
CA ALA A 74 2.81 -2.65 -0.02
C ALA A 74 1.87 -3.00 -1.19
N MET A 75 1.22 -2.02 -1.81
CA MET A 75 0.39 -2.24 -2.99
C MET A 75 1.21 -2.64 -4.22
N GLU A 76 2.40 -2.06 -4.44
CA GLU A 76 3.28 -2.43 -5.56
C GLU A 76 3.71 -3.90 -5.48
N GLU A 77 3.93 -4.42 -4.28
CA GLU A 77 4.27 -5.83 -4.06
C GLU A 77 3.07 -6.76 -4.25
N ARG A 78 1.85 -6.30 -3.97
CA ARG A 78 0.65 -7.15 -3.88
C ARG A 78 -0.27 -7.05 -5.09
N CYS A 79 -0.51 -5.84 -5.57
CA CYS A 79 -1.37 -5.52 -6.70
C CYS A 79 -0.76 -4.39 -7.55
N PRO A 80 0.28 -4.64 -8.37
CA PRO A 80 0.95 -3.58 -9.13
C PRO A 80 0.00 -2.76 -10.01
N ASP A 81 -1.02 -3.39 -10.60
CA ASP A 81 -2.06 -2.71 -11.38
C ASP A 81 -2.95 -1.81 -10.50
N GLY A 82 -3.26 -2.26 -9.28
CA GLY A 82 -4.01 -1.47 -8.29
C GLY A 82 -3.18 -0.31 -7.77
N ALA A 83 -1.89 -0.50 -7.51
CA ALA A 83 -0.96 0.56 -7.12
C ALA A 83 -0.85 1.65 -8.19
N SER A 84 -0.79 1.26 -9.48
CA SER A 84 -0.82 2.23 -10.59
C SER A 84 -2.09 3.07 -10.56
N ARG A 85 -3.26 2.43 -10.46
CA ARG A 85 -4.56 3.13 -10.42
C ARG A 85 -4.70 4.04 -9.20
N PHE A 86 -4.21 3.59 -8.05
CA PHE A 86 -4.20 4.38 -6.83
C PHE A 86 -3.39 5.66 -7.04
N LYS A 87 -2.19 5.55 -7.61
CA LYS A 87 -1.35 6.71 -7.95
C LYS A 87 -2.04 7.66 -8.93
N ASP A 88 -2.67 7.11 -9.97
CA ASP A 88 -3.42 7.90 -10.96
C ASP A 88 -4.61 8.66 -10.35
N LEU A 89 -5.17 8.18 -9.23
CA LEU A 89 -6.28 8.82 -8.51
C LEU A 89 -5.82 9.76 -7.40
N SER A 90 -4.60 9.59 -6.89
CA SER A 90 -4.03 10.43 -5.83
C SER A 90 -3.32 11.69 -6.36
N GLU A 91 -2.96 11.71 -7.65
CA GLU A 91 -2.39 12.87 -8.37
C GLU A 91 -3.45 13.82 -8.95
#